data_AF-A0A9W8GG52-F1
#
_entry.id   AF-A0A9W8GG52-F1
#
_cell.length_a   1.000
_cell.length_b   1.000
_cell.length_c   1.000
_cell.angle_alpha   90.00
_cell.angle_beta   90.00
_cell.angle_gamma   90.00
#
_symmetry.space_group_name_H-M   'P 1'
#
loop_
_entity.id
_entity.type
_entity.pdbx_description
1 polymer ?
#
loop_
_entity_poly.entity_id
_entity_poly.type
_entity_poly.pdbx_seq_one_letter_code
_entity_poly.pdbx_strand_id
1 'polypeptide(L)'
;MSAAPAFRSVEPTSAEVLALKAKSNLASVSLGSKIISFSDEFFAEASNLLKDEEAVFLPEKFNERGKWMDGWETRRHNKDYDWTIIQLGYPGSIFGFDVDTSHFTGNHAPLVSIEAANATEQE
;
A
#
# COMPACT_ATOMS: atom_id res chain seq x y z
N MET A 1 0.42 -27.29 6.12
CA MET A 1 -0.56 -26.22 5.83
C MET A 1 -0.61 -25.33 7.06
N SER A 2 0.03 -24.16 7.02
CA SER A 2 -0.15 -23.15 8.07
C SER A 2 -1.59 -22.63 7.95
N ALA A 3 -2.35 -22.61 9.05
CA ALA A 3 -3.64 -21.94 9.06
C ALA A 3 -3.42 -20.47 8.65
N ALA A 4 -4.38 -19.91 7.90
CA ALA A 4 -4.39 -18.47 7.63
C ALA A 4 -4.33 -17.73 8.98
N PRO A 5 -3.55 -16.64 9.10
CA PRO A 5 -3.45 -15.91 10.35
C PRO A 5 -4.85 -15.48 10.81
N ALA A 6 -5.09 -15.55 12.13
CA ALA A 6 -6.35 -15.12 12.70
C ALA A 6 -6.56 -13.61 12.42
N PHE A 7 -7.59 -13.27 11.65
CA PHE A 7 -8.00 -11.89 11.50
C PHE A 7 -8.80 -11.48 12.74
N ARG A 8 -8.64 -10.23 13.15
CA ARG A 8 -9.51 -9.61 14.15
C ARG A 8 -9.78 -8.16 13.77
N SER A 9 -11.00 -7.72 14.04
CA SER A 9 -11.32 -6.30 13.98
C SER A 9 -10.70 -5.60 15.19
N VAL A 10 -10.16 -4.41 14.98
CA VAL A 10 -9.56 -3.56 16.00
C VAL A 10 -10.18 -2.19 15.92
N GLU A 11 -10.45 -1.57 17.07
CA GLU A 11 -10.93 -0.20 17.10
C GLU A 11 -9.83 0.76 16.60
N PRO A 12 -10.14 1.73 15.74
CA PRO A 12 -9.14 2.69 15.23
C PRO A 12 -8.43 3.49 16.33
N THR A 13 -9.08 3.64 17.50
CA THR A 13 -8.55 4.36 18.67
C THR A 13 -7.90 3.44 19.70
N SER A 14 -7.76 2.14 19.40
CA SER A 14 -7.13 1.17 20.29
C SER A 14 -5.65 1.52 20.53
N ALA A 15 -5.15 1.15 21.71
CA ALA A 15 -3.77 1.43 22.11
C ALA A 15 -2.73 0.85 21.13
N GLU A 16 -3.04 -0.29 20.50
CA GLU A 16 -2.17 -0.91 19.50
C GLU A 16 -2.11 -0.12 18.18
N VAL A 17 -3.24 0.39 17.69
CA VAL A 17 -3.29 1.19 16.47
C VAL A 17 -2.59 2.52 16.72
N LEU A 18 -2.83 3.14 17.87
CA LEU A 18 -2.13 4.36 18.28
C LEU A 18 -0.62 4.13 18.44
N ALA A 19 -0.20 2.99 18.98
CA ALA A 19 1.21 2.65 19.11
C ALA A 19 1.90 2.43 17.75
N LEU A 20 1.20 1.85 16.77
CA LEU A 20 1.70 1.72 15.40
C LEU A 20 1.77 3.10 14.71
N LYS A 21 0.70 3.91 14.80
CA LYS A 21 0.65 5.26 14.23
C LYS A 21 1.67 6.24 14.84
N ALA A 22 2.14 5.97 16.06
CA ALA A 22 3.22 6.74 16.69
C ALA A 22 4.62 6.40 16.15
N LYS A 23 4.77 5.34 15.33
CA LYS A 23 6.03 5.02 14.65
C LYS A 23 6.20 5.88 13.40
N SER A 24 7.45 6.09 12.98
CA SER A 24 7.74 6.73 11.70
C SER A 24 7.30 5.84 10.54
N ASN A 25 6.57 6.41 9.58
CA ASN A 25 6.24 5.73 8.33
C ASN A 25 7.48 5.71 7.41
N LEU A 26 8.19 4.58 7.36
CA LEU A 26 9.38 4.43 6.51
C LEU A 26 9.07 4.43 5.00
N ALA A 27 7.81 4.22 4.62
CA ALA A 27 7.32 4.28 3.24
C ALA A 27 6.74 5.66 2.86
N SER A 28 6.95 6.67 3.71
CA SER A 28 6.54 8.06 3.46
C SER A 28 7.35 8.69 2.34
N VAL A 29 6.65 9.27 1.36
CA VAL A 29 7.27 10.05 0.27
C VAL A 29 8.09 11.22 0.81
N SER A 30 7.70 11.82 1.94
CA SER A 30 8.43 12.90 2.60
C SER A 30 9.80 12.47 3.15
N LEU A 31 9.99 11.16 3.40
CA LEU A 31 11.29 10.58 3.75
C LEU A 31 12.10 10.16 2.52
N GLY A 32 11.60 10.40 1.31
CA GLY A 32 12.27 10.05 0.06
C GLY A 32 12.08 8.60 -0.37
N SER A 33 11.07 7.89 0.17
CA SER A 33 10.69 6.56 -0.32
C SER A 33 10.26 6.60 -1.78
N LYS A 34 10.45 5.50 -2.52
CA LYS A 34 10.16 5.44 -3.95
C LYS A 34 9.60 4.09 -4.36
N ILE A 35 8.78 4.12 -5.41
CA ILE A 35 8.47 2.91 -6.18
C ILE A 35 9.67 2.59 -7.06
N ILE A 36 10.23 1.39 -6.89
CA ILE A 36 11.35 0.88 -7.70
C ILE A 36 10.82 0.18 -8.94
N SER A 37 9.78 -0.64 -8.77
CA SER A 37 9.15 -1.39 -9.86
C SER A 37 7.75 -1.83 -9.45
N PHE A 38 6.96 -2.25 -10.42
CA PHE A 38 5.58 -2.71 -10.25
C PHE A 38 5.20 -3.65 -11.39
N SER A 39 4.19 -4.49 -11.16
CA SER A 39 3.63 -5.37 -12.20
C SER A 39 2.73 -4.61 -13.17
N ASP A 40 1.88 -3.71 -12.68
CA ASP A 40 0.85 -3.00 -13.44
C ASP A 40 0.43 -1.71 -12.72
N GLU A 41 0.09 -0.67 -13.46
CA GLU A 41 -0.43 0.62 -12.93
C GLU A 41 -1.53 1.16 -13.87
N PHE A 42 -2.37 0.27 -14.41
CA PHE A 42 -3.28 0.68 -15.46
C PHE A 42 -4.30 1.71 -14.97
N PHE A 43 -5.01 1.48 -13.88
CA PHE A 43 -6.08 2.40 -13.44
C PHE A 43 -5.55 3.52 -12.54
N ALA A 44 -4.61 3.20 -11.65
CA ALA A 44 -4.00 4.18 -10.77
C ALA A 44 -2.55 3.79 -10.41
N GLU A 45 -1.72 4.78 -10.13
CA GLU A 45 -0.26 4.68 -9.96
C GLU A 45 0.11 4.15 -8.56
N ALA A 46 1.12 3.28 -8.48
CA ALA A 46 1.63 2.73 -7.22
C ALA A 46 2.27 3.80 -6.32
N SER A 47 2.75 4.90 -6.91
CA SER A 47 3.28 6.05 -6.16
C SER A 47 2.26 6.66 -5.20
N ASN A 48 0.95 6.47 -5.45
CA ASN A 48 -0.10 6.93 -4.53
C ASN A 48 -0.06 6.21 -3.17
N LEU A 49 0.53 5.01 -3.08
CA LEU A 49 0.69 4.27 -1.82
C LEU A 49 1.66 4.95 -0.85
N LEU A 50 2.50 5.87 -1.33
CA LEU A 50 3.55 6.52 -0.55
C LEU A 50 3.13 7.89 0.01
N LYS A 51 1.93 8.36 -0.35
CA LYS A 51 1.41 9.66 0.11
C LYS A 51 1.18 9.64 1.62
N ASP A 52 1.47 10.78 2.25
CA ASP A 52 1.27 10.93 3.69
C ASP A 52 -0.16 11.34 4.04
N GLU A 53 -0.88 11.92 3.07
CA GLU A 53 -2.27 12.33 3.22
C GLU A 53 -3.23 11.13 3.14
N GLU A 54 -4.40 11.28 3.77
CA GLU A 54 -5.48 10.29 3.63
C GLU A 54 -5.98 10.23 2.17
N ALA A 55 -6.32 9.02 1.73
CA ALA A 55 -6.82 8.79 0.38
C ALA A 55 -8.11 9.60 0.13
N VAL A 56 -8.16 10.31 -1.01
CA VAL A 56 -9.30 11.14 -1.40
C VAL A 56 -10.14 10.47 -2.48
N PHE A 57 -11.46 10.44 -2.29
CA PHE A 57 -12.41 10.05 -3.34
C PHE A 57 -13.11 11.26 -3.95
N LEU A 58 -13.00 11.41 -5.27
CA LEU A 58 -13.63 12.48 -6.03
C LEU A 58 -14.64 11.90 -7.04
N PRO A 59 -15.95 11.80 -6.72
CA PRO A 59 -16.97 11.14 -7.55
C PRO A 59 -17.07 11.61 -9.00
N GLU A 60 -16.73 12.86 -9.28
CA GLU A 60 -16.81 13.45 -10.62
C GLU A 60 -15.47 13.43 -11.39
N LYS A 61 -14.38 12.96 -10.77
CA LYS A 61 -13.05 12.95 -11.40
C LYS A 61 -12.81 11.65 -12.17
N PHE A 62 -12.42 11.80 -13.43
CA PHE A 62 -12.06 10.73 -14.36
C PHE A 62 -10.77 11.11 -15.08
N ASN A 63 -10.01 10.11 -15.52
CA ASN A 63 -8.85 10.25 -16.39
C ASN A 63 -9.08 9.44 -17.68
N GLU A 64 -8.09 9.40 -18.56
CA GLU A 64 -8.17 8.67 -19.83
C GLU A 64 -8.36 7.15 -19.66
N ARG A 65 -8.07 6.62 -18.46
CA ARG A 65 -8.11 5.19 -18.13
C ARG A 65 -9.34 4.81 -17.29
N GLY A 66 -10.22 5.77 -17.00
CA GLY A 66 -11.47 5.56 -16.29
C GLY A 66 -11.59 6.44 -15.05
N LYS A 67 -12.14 5.86 -13.98
CA LYS A 67 -12.33 6.57 -12.71
C LYS A 67 -10.96 6.93 -12.12
N TRP A 68 -10.76 8.19 -11.75
CA TRP A 68 -9.55 8.54 -11.01
C TRP A 68 -9.66 8.02 -9.58
N MET A 69 -8.62 7.32 -9.14
CA MET A 69 -8.50 6.75 -7.79
C MET A 69 -7.24 7.28 -7.12
N ASP A 70 -7.33 7.55 -5.82
CA ASP A 70 -6.20 7.95 -4.98
C ASP A 70 -5.63 6.73 -4.27
N GLY A 71 -4.93 5.90 -5.04
CA GLY A 71 -4.37 4.62 -4.61
C GLY A 71 -3.72 3.91 -5.78
N TRP A 72 -3.43 2.62 -5.62
CA TRP A 72 -2.88 1.78 -6.68
C TRP A 72 -3.93 0.79 -7.18
N GLU A 73 -4.16 0.74 -8.49
CA GLU A 73 -5.15 -0.14 -9.08
C GLU A 73 -4.70 -0.71 -10.43
N THR A 74 -4.77 -2.04 -10.52
CA THR A 74 -4.30 -2.84 -11.67
C THR A 74 -5.46 -3.39 -12.50
N ARG A 75 -5.15 -3.91 -13.69
CA ARG A 75 -6.15 -4.59 -14.53
C ARG A 75 -6.70 -5.86 -13.87
N ARG A 76 -7.98 -6.14 -14.11
CA ARG A 76 -8.61 -7.40 -13.72
C ARG A 76 -8.05 -8.59 -14.50
N HIS A 77 -8.19 -9.78 -13.92
CA HIS A 77 -7.81 -11.08 -14.50
C HIS A 77 -6.31 -11.28 -14.70
N ASN A 78 -5.49 -10.77 -13.77
CA ASN A 78 -4.13 -11.27 -13.59
C ASN A 78 -4.17 -12.78 -13.26
N LYS A 79 -3.22 -13.55 -13.77
CA LYS A 79 -3.15 -15.01 -13.56
C LYS A 79 -2.62 -15.38 -12.18
N ASP A 80 -1.78 -14.51 -11.60
CA ASP A 80 -1.09 -14.75 -10.33
C ASP A 80 -1.47 -13.66 -9.32
N TYR A 81 -0.58 -12.69 -9.08
CA TYR A 81 -0.76 -11.56 -8.19
C TYR A 81 -0.10 -10.32 -8.78
N ASP A 82 -0.58 -9.13 -8.38
CA ASP A 82 0.09 -7.88 -8.65
C ASP A 82 1.03 -7.51 -7.51
N TRP A 83 2.15 -6.88 -7.84
CA TRP A 83 3.18 -6.52 -6.87
C TRP A 83 3.78 -5.14 -7.18
N THR A 84 4.31 -4.50 -6.14
CA THR A 84 5.16 -3.32 -6.26
C THR A 84 6.32 -3.43 -5.29
N ILE A 85 7.49 -2.95 -5.69
CA ILE A 85 8.70 -2.87 -4.86
C ILE A 85 8.86 -1.45 -4.39
N ILE A 86 8.83 -1.26 -3.07
CA ILE A 86 8.98 0.04 -2.43
C ILE A 86 10.36 0.11 -1.77
N GLN A 87 11.16 1.10 -2.17
CA GLN A 87 12.35 1.49 -1.42
C GLN A 87 11.91 2.40 -0.26
N LEU A 88 12.21 1.99 0.96
CA LEU A 88 11.98 2.80 2.15
C LEU A 88 12.90 4.03 2.15
N GLY A 89 12.44 5.14 2.72
CA GLY A 89 13.22 6.39 2.78
C GLY A 89 14.47 6.30 3.65
N TYR A 90 14.50 5.36 4.61
CA TYR A 90 15.65 5.10 5.46
C TYR A 90 15.68 3.63 5.91
N PRO A 91 16.87 3.02 6.12
CA PRO A 91 16.97 1.73 6.78
C PRO A 91 16.42 1.82 8.23
N GLY A 92 15.69 0.80 8.66
CA GLY A 92 15.08 0.77 9.98
C GLY A 92 14.47 -0.57 10.37
N SER A 93 13.90 -0.61 11.58
CA SER A 93 13.16 -1.78 12.06
C SER A 93 11.67 -1.65 11.74
N ILE A 94 11.09 -2.71 11.20
CA ILE A 94 9.66 -2.78 10.87
C ILE A 94 8.89 -3.26 12.10
N PHE A 95 7.92 -2.46 12.54
CA PHE A 95 7.04 -2.80 13.68
C PHE A 95 5.66 -3.30 13.24
N GLY A 96 5.25 -2.99 12.01
CA GLY A 96 3.96 -3.33 11.44
C GLY A 96 3.77 -2.63 10.10
N PHE A 97 2.63 -2.90 9.47
CA PHE A 97 2.24 -2.31 8.20
C PHE A 97 0.81 -1.79 8.31
N ASP A 98 0.54 -0.70 7.60
CA ASP A 98 -0.81 -0.22 7.33
C ASP A 98 -1.10 -0.47 5.85
N VAL A 99 -2.19 -1.16 5.56
CA VAL A 99 -2.63 -1.48 4.20
C VAL A 99 -4.02 -0.90 4.04
N ASP A 100 -4.07 0.33 3.56
CA ASP A 100 -5.30 1.08 3.41
C ASP A 100 -5.98 0.75 2.06
N THR A 101 -7.21 0.25 2.14
CA THR A 101 -8.06 -0.04 0.97
C THR A 101 -9.20 0.96 0.83
N SER A 102 -9.07 2.14 1.42
CA SER A 102 -10.07 3.20 1.37
C SER A 102 -10.52 3.48 -0.07
N HIS A 103 -11.83 3.63 -0.24
CA HIS A 103 -12.51 3.89 -1.52
C HIS A 103 -12.47 2.76 -2.56
N PHE A 104 -11.79 1.64 -2.30
CA PHE A 104 -11.83 0.43 -3.15
C PHE A 104 -12.96 -0.53 -2.71
N THR A 105 -14.20 -0.10 -2.92
CA THR A 105 -15.39 -0.88 -2.53
C THR A 105 -15.75 -1.93 -3.58
N GLY A 106 -15.38 -3.19 -3.32
CA GLY A 106 -15.66 -4.35 -4.20
C GLY A 106 -14.53 -4.72 -5.15
N ASN A 107 -13.49 -3.88 -5.27
CA ASN A 107 -12.26 -4.12 -6.04
C ASN A 107 -10.99 -3.98 -5.19
N HIS A 108 -11.09 -3.91 -3.86
CA HIS A 108 -9.92 -3.94 -2.98
C HIS A 108 -9.12 -5.24 -3.15
N ALA A 109 -7.84 -5.18 -2.80
CA ALA A 109 -6.99 -6.37 -2.73
C ALA A 109 -7.61 -7.40 -1.77
N PRO A 110 -7.98 -8.60 -2.25
CA PRO A 110 -8.65 -9.59 -1.40
C PRO A 110 -7.70 -10.19 -0.35
N LEU A 111 -6.40 -10.24 -0.67
CA LEU A 111 -5.32 -10.71 0.18
C LEU A 111 -4.07 -9.89 -0.13
N VAL A 112 -3.23 -9.68 0.89
CA VAL A 112 -1.94 -9.01 0.75
C VAL A 112 -0.88 -9.83 1.48
N SER A 113 0.29 -9.96 0.84
CA SER A 113 1.52 -10.44 1.46
C SER A 113 2.56 -9.35 1.37
N ILE A 114 3.41 -9.25 2.40
CA ILE A 114 4.49 -8.27 2.43
C ILE A 114 5.78 -9.00 2.72
N GLU A 115 6.76 -8.78 1.85
CA GLU A 115 8.13 -9.27 2.00
C GLU A 115 9.05 -8.07 2.18
N ALA A 116 10.13 -8.25 2.95
CA ALA A 116 11.11 -7.21 3.20
C ALA A 116 12.51 -7.79 3.04
N ALA A 117 13.38 -7.01 2.40
CA ALA A 117 14.79 -7.34 2.25
C ALA A 117 15.64 -6.14 2.68
N ASN A 118 16.77 -6.43 3.31
CA ASN A 118 17.84 -5.44 3.45
C ASN A 118 18.75 -5.58 2.23
N ALA A 119 18.45 -4.81 1.20
CA ALA A 119 19.24 -4.77 -0.02
C ALA A 119 20.20 -3.57 0.04
N THR A 120 21.47 -3.81 -0.23
CA THR A 120 22.42 -2.73 -0.56
C THR A 120 22.14 -2.27 -1.99
N GLU A 121 22.20 -0.97 -2.27
CA GLU A 121 22.16 -0.50 -3.66
C GLU A 121 23.33 -1.13 -4.43
N GLN A 122 23.02 -2.14 -5.25
CA GLN A 122 23.78 -2.56 -6.42
C GLN A 122 22.95 -3.57 -7.23
N GLU A 123 22.73 -3.17 -8.50
CA GLU A 123 22.02 -3.81 -9.62
C GLU A 123 20.52 -3.52 -9.76
#